data_AF-A0A8C9Y2S9-F1
#
_entry.id   AF-A0A8C9Y2S9-F1
#
_cell.length_a   1.000
_cell.length_b   1.000
_cell.length_c   1.000
_cell.angle_alpha   90.00
_cell.angle_beta   90.00
_cell.angle_gamma   90.00
#
_symmetry.space_group_name_H-M   'P 1'
#
loop_
_entity.id
_entity.type
_entity.pdbx_description
1 polymer ?
#
loop_
_entity_poly.entity_id
_entity_poly.type
_entity_poly.pdbx_seq_one_letter_code
_entity_poly.pdbx_strand_id
1 'polypeptide(L)'
;MATQIIACFVVSVGLFLLSPVRVAPTPASMCTPLKTLNDSLSHRRRYMKHNFPINYTIRVHRKEVFKPSNINSLRLQVKGLDELVLQRLWFQVNQGVLKKIIRVMPERHPSRPYTTELERRFRDVEGVFVQSHPAELFQQELPETIQETWDHLTEESDRVPESSWRLASPKSLLDNFCHTMHCLFSECFASTEAQQDCDQWQKTLKP
;
A
#
# COMPACT_ATOMS: atom_id res chain seq x y z
N MET A 1 -11.08 72.84 -12.11
CA MET A 1 -10.56 72.14 -10.92
C MET A 1 -10.99 70.70 -11.00
N ALA A 2 -10.03 69.79 -11.01
CA ALA A 2 -10.22 68.37 -11.22
C ALA A 2 -10.76 67.69 -9.95
N THR A 3 -11.67 66.73 -10.12
CA THR A 3 -11.94 65.71 -9.10
C THR A 3 -12.30 64.39 -9.79
N GLN A 4 -11.51 63.35 -9.48
CA GLN A 4 -11.59 61.94 -9.90
C GLN A 4 -13.00 61.34 -9.74
N ILE A 5 -13.53 60.50 -10.65
CA ILE A 5 -13.16 59.13 -11.08
C ILE A 5 -13.35 58.02 -10.01
N ILE A 6 -14.49 57.33 -10.13
CA ILE A 6 -14.71 55.87 -10.26
C ILE A 6 -14.45 54.90 -9.08
N ALA A 7 -15.47 54.04 -8.92
CA ALA A 7 -15.48 52.58 -8.64
C ALA A 7 -15.86 52.07 -7.24
N CYS A 8 -17.01 51.39 -7.27
CA CYS A 8 -17.47 50.32 -6.40
C CYS A 8 -16.35 49.37 -5.95
N PHE A 9 -16.17 49.24 -4.64
CA PHE A 9 -15.48 48.09 -4.05
C PHE A 9 -16.50 47.02 -3.66
N VAL A 10 -16.74 46.10 -4.61
CA VAL A 10 -17.33 44.79 -4.30
C VAL A 10 -16.24 43.96 -3.66
N VAL A 11 -16.32 43.80 -2.34
CA VAL A 11 -15.41 42.94 -1.57
C VAL A 11 -15.83 41.48 -1.80
N SER A 12 -15.25 40.84 -2.82
CA SER A 12 -15.29 39.39 -2.98
C SER A 12 -14.06 38.81 -2.31
N VAL A 13 -14.15 38.49 -1.02
CA VAL A 13 -13.11 37.73 -0.31
C VAL A 13 -13.26 36.27 -0.71
N GLY A 14 -12.23 35.77 -1.38
CA GLY A 14 -12.17 34.47 -2.02
C GLY A 14 -12.47 33.31 -1.08
N LEU A 15 -13.44 32.51 -1.50
CA LEU A 15 -13.63 31.14 -1.04
C LEU A 15 -12.44 30.31 -1.52
N PHE A 16 -11.46 30.06 -0.64
CA PHE A 16 -10.47 29.01 -0.86
C PHE A 16 -11.20 27.68 -0.90
N LEU A 17 -11.53 27.23 -2.11
CA LEU A 17 -11.91 25.85 -2.36
C LEU A 17 -10.69 25.00 -2.00
N LEU A 18 -10.72 24.37 -0.83
CA LEU A 18 -9.94 23.17 -0.58
C LEU A 18 -10.35 22.18 -1.66
N SER A 19 -9.57 22.13 -2.75
CA SER A 19 -9.75 21.08 -3.75
C SER A 19 -9.63 19.77 -2.99
N PRO A 20 -10.67 18.90 -2.99
CA PRO A 20 -10.48 17.59 -2.42
C PRO A 20 -9.32 16.98 -3.19
N VAL A 21 -8.34 16.46 -2.45
CA VAL A 21 -7.37 15.52 -3.00
C VAL A 21 -8.22 14.52 -3.77
N ARG A 22 -8.07 14.49 -5.10
CA ARG A 22 -8.76 13.51 -5.93
C ARG A 22 -8.14 12.17 -5.54
N VAL A 23 -8.77 11.49 -4.58
CA VAL A 23 -8.64 10.04 -4.44
C VAL A 23 -9.07 9.53 -5.79
N ALA A 24 -8.16 8.96 -6.57
CA ALA A 24 -8.56 8.19 -7.73
C ALA A 24 -9.50 7.10 -7.18
N PRO A 25 -10.80 7.13 -7.51
CA PRO A 25 -11.74 6.22 -6.87
C PRO A 25 -11.31 4.81 -7.22
N THR A 26 -11.23 3.95 -6.21
CA THR A 26 -10.93 2.55 -6.44
C THR A 26 -12.02 2.01 -7.37
N PRO A 27 -11.68 1.43 -8.54
CA PRO A 27 -12.70 0.93 -9.46
C PRO A 27 -13.62 -0.04 -8.73
N ALA A 28 -14.94 0.11 -8.88
CA ALA A 28 -15.90 -0.71 -8.12
C ALA A 28 -15.71 -2.23 -8.35
N SER A 29 -15.18 -2.61 -9.51
CA SER A 29 -14.75 -3.97 -9.87
C SER A 29 -13.74 -4.58 -8.89
N MET A 30 -12.94 -3.75 -8.21
CA MET A 30 -11.90 -4.17 -7.27
C MET A 30 -12.46 -4.62 -5.91
N CYS A 31 -13.62 -4.13 -5.49
CA CYS A 31 -14.05 -4.32 -4.11
C CYS A 31 -14.38 -5.76 -3.76
N THR A 32 -14.99 -6.52 -4.67
CA THR A 32 -15.26 -7.96 -4.47
C THR A 32 -13.98 -8.79 -4.30
N PRO A 33 -12.99 -8.72 -5.22
CA PRO A 33 -11.73 -9.45 -5.05
C PRO A 33 -10.94 -8.98 -3.81
N LEU A 34 -10.95 -7.68 -3.50
CA LEU A 34 -10.30 -7.15 -2.28
C LEU A 34 -10.95 -7.65 -0.99
N LYS A 35 -12.28 -7.73 -0.92
CA LYS A 35 -12.99 -8.32 0.23
C LYS A 35 -12.65 -9.81 0.39
N THR A 36 -12.61 -10.53 -0.73
CA THR A 36 -12.22 -11.96 -0.74
C THR A 36 -10.78 -12.16 -0.25
N LEU A 37 -9.87 -11.28 -0.65
CA LEU A 37 -8.49 -11.25 -0.17
C LEU A 37 -8.43 -10.93 1.33
N ASN A 38 -9.22 -9.97 1.79
CA ASN A 38 -9.34 -9.61 3.21
C ASN A 38 -9.84 -10.79 4.07
N ASP A 39 -10.83 -11.54 3.59
CA ASP A 39 -11.33 -12.74 4.27
C ASP A 39 -10.22 -13.78 4.43
N SER A 40 -9.41 -13.97 3.38
CA SER A 40 -8.23 -14.84 3.43
C SER A 40 -7.20 -14.36 4.46
N LEU A 41 -6.97 -13.04 4.52
CA LEU A 41 -6.07 -12.41 5.49
C LEU A 41 -6.59 -12.49 6.93
N SER A 42 -7.89 -12.69 7.18
CA SER A 42 -8.44 -12.86 8.54
C SER A 42 -7.81 -14.06 9.27
N HIS A 43 -7.39 -15.08 8.53
CA HIS A 43 -6.78 -16.30 9.07
C HIS A 43 -5.26 -16.20 9.28
N ARG A 44 -4.63 -15.06 8.95
CA ARG A 44 -3.17 -14.86 8.98
C ARG A 44 -2.55 -15.21 10.34
N ARG A 45 -3.24 -14.98 11.46
CA ARG A 45 -2.72 -15.32 12.80
C ARG A 45 -2.50 -16.83 12.95
N ARG A 46 -3.46 -17.66 12.52
CA ARG A 46 -3.34 -19.12 12.61
C ARG A 46 -2.15 -19.60 11.77
N TYR A 47 -2.12 -19.20 10.51
CA TYR A 47 -1.16 -19.73 9.56
C TYR A 47 0.23 -19.10 9.66
N MET A 48 0.37 -17.84 10.06
CA MET A 48 1.67 -17.14 10.11
C MET A 48 2.28 -17.00 11.50
N LYS A 49 1.54 -17.35 12.57
CA LYS A 49 2.07 -17.35 13.95
C LYS A 49 2.00 -18.71 14.60
N HIS A 50 0.82 -19.36 14.64
CA HIS A 50 0.68 -20.61 15.40
C HIS A 50 1.41 -21.79 14.74
N ASN A 51 1.49 -21.79 13.42
CA ASN A 51 2.15 -22.84 12.65
C ASN A 51 3.67 -22.62 12.46
N PHE A 52 4.22 -21.53 12.99
CA PHE A 52 5.64 -21.21 12.90
C PHE A 52 6.31 -21.36 14.28
N PRO A 53 7.62 -21.65 14.33
CA PRO A 53 8.36 -21.62 15.58
C PRO A 53 8.25 -20.29 16.32
N ILE A 54 8.40 -20.32 17.64
CA ILE A 54 8.43 -19.11 18.46
C ILE A 54 9.58 -18.21 17.98
N ASN A 55 9.32 -16.92 17.81
CA ASN A 55 10.26 -15.91 17.30
C ASN A 55 10.84 -16.21 15.91
N TYR A 56 10.14 -17.02 15.10
CA TYR A 56 10.54 -17.25 13.72
C TYR A 56 10.47 -15.97 12.89
N THR A 57 11.57 -15.67 12.20
CA THR A 57 11.70 -14.52 11.30
C THR A 57 12.34 -14.93 9.99
N ILE A 58 12.00 -14.21 8.93
CA ILE A 58 12.61 -14.36 7.61
C ILE A 58 13.36 -13.09 7.24
N ARG A 59 14.37 -13.25 6.38
CA ARG A 59 15.14 -12.15 5.82
C ARG A 59 14.36 -11.51 4.66
N VAL A 60 14.09 -10.22 4.76
CA VAL A 60 13.39 -9.39 3.77
C VAL A 60 14.14 -8.10 3.51
N HIS A 61 13.91 -7.49 2.36
CA HIS A 61 14.43 -6.18 2.06
C HIS A 61 13.72 -5.13 2.94
N ARG A 62 14.42 -4.09 3.38
CA ARG A 62 13.84 -3.05 4.25
C ARG A 62 12.60 -2.40 3.65
N LYS A 63 12.57 -2.24 2.32
CA LYS A 63 11.42 -1.66 1.60
C LYS A 63 10.21 -2.60 1.54
N GLU A 64 10.37 -3.90 1.82
CA GLU A 64 9.26 -4.87 1.92
C GLU A 64 8.56 -4.82 3.29
N VAL A 65 9.15 -4.16 4.28
CA VAL A 65 8.48 -3.84 5.54
C VAL A 65 7.63 -2.57 5.32
N PHE A 66 6.57 -2.71 4.52
CA PHE A 66 5.74 -1.60 4.05
C PHE A 66 4.53 -1.39 4.96
N LYS A 67 4.58 -0.33 5.78
CA LYS A 67 3.57 0.03 6.78
C LYS A 67 2.70 1.20 6.32
N PRO A 68 1.54 1.46 6.95
CA PRO A 68 0.76 2.67 6.72
C PRO A 68 1.58 3.96 6.86
N SER A 69 2.54 4.01 7.80
CA SER A 69 3.46 5.14 7.94
C SER A 69 4.33 5.40 6.71
N ASN A 70 4.66 4.35 5.92
CA ASN A 70 5.40 4.52 4.67
C ASN A 70 4.53 5.18 3.60
N ILE A 71 3.26 4.78 3.50
CA ILE A 71 2.28 5.41 2.60
C ILE A 71 2.15 6.89 2.92
N ASN A 72 1.91 7.22 4.20
CA ASN A 72 1.78 8.62 4.63
C ASN A 72 3.06 9.42 4.39
N SER A 73 4.23 8.84 4.65
CA SER A 73 5.51 9.48 4.34
C SER A 73 5.65 9.81 2.86
N LEU A 74 5.26 8.88 1.97
CA LEU A 74 5.34 9.09 0.52
C LEU A 74 4.38 10.19 0.04
N ARG A 75 3.14 10.21 0.56
CA ARG A 75 2.15 11.26 0.28
C ARG A 75 2.67 12.67 0.68
N LEU A 76 3.45 12.75 1.76
CA LEU A 76 4.03 14.01 2.22
C LEU A 76 5.28 14.43 1.44
N GLN A 77 6.11 13.47 1.02
CA GLN A 77 7.37 13.74 0.34
C GLN A 77 7.19 14.04 -1.16
N VAL A 78 6.20 13.41 -1.80
CA VAL A 78 5.96 13.54 -3.24
C VAL A 78 4.73 14.38 -3.49
N LYS A 79 4.93 15.64 -3.90
CA LYS A 79 3.84 16.60 -4.16
C LYS A 79 2.95 16.09 -5.31
N GLY A 80 1.65 15.96 -5.04
CA GLY A 80 0.68 15.52 -6.05
C GLY A 80 0.80 14.04 -6.42
N LEU A 81 1.33 13.21 -5.51
CA LEU A 81 1.43 11.76 -5.71
C LEU A 81 0.05 11.16 -6.02
N ASP A 82 -0.03 10.49 -7.16
CA ASP A 82 -1.22 9.73 -7.56
C ASP A 82 -1.38 8.49 -6.67
N GLU A 83 -2.59 8.25 -6.18
CA GLU A 83 -2.93 7.08 -5.37
C GLU A 83 -2.72 5.78 -6.17
N LEU A 84 -2.90 5.83 -7.50
CA LEU A 84 -2.62 4.70 -8.38
C LEU A 84 -1.16 4.25 -8.28
N VAL A 85 -0.21 5.18 -8.12
CA VAL A 85 1.22 4.87 -7.97
C VAL A 85 1.48 4.14 -6.65
N LEU A 86 0.82 4.56 -5.57
CA LEU A 86 0.90 3.87 -4.27
C LEU A 86 0.30 2.46 -4.32
N GLN A 87 -0.83 2.31 -5.03
CA GLN A 87 -1.48 1.01 -5.24
C GLN A 87 -0.58 0.08 -6.06
N ARG A 88 0.04 0.56 -7.15
CA ARG A 88 1.05 -0.18 -7.94
C ARG A 88 2.22 -0.64 -7.07
N LEU A 89 2.78 0.27 -6.26
CA LEU A 89 3.89 -0.04 -5.36
C LEU A 89 3.48 -1.11 -4.33
N TRP A 90 2.27 -1.02 -3.80
CA TRP A 90 1.74 -2.01 -2.87
C TRP A 90 1.64 -3.40 -3.49
N PHE A 91 1.20 -3.52 -4.75
CA PHE A 91 1.22 -4.80 -5.46
C PHE A 91 2.64 -5.36 -5.56
N GLN A 92 3.59 -4.53 -6.01
CA GLN A 92 4.99 -4.92 -6.17
C GLN A 92 5.61 -5.44 -4.86
N VAL A 93 5.43 -4.70 -3.76
CA VAL A 93 5.93 -5.09 -2.44
C VAL A 93 5.34 -6.42 -2.00
N ASN A 94 4.02 -6.53 -2.04
CA ASN A 94 3.34 -7.68 -1.45
C ASN A 94 3.49 -8.96 -2.29
N GLN A 95 3.71 -8.83 -3.59
CA GLN A 95 4.11 -9.97 -4.43
C GLN A 95 5.46 -10.55 -3.98
N GLY A 96 6.45 -9.69 -3.72
CA GLY A 96 7.76 -10.09 -3.20
C GLY A 96 7.67 -10.76 -1.81
N VAL A 97 6.88 -10.15 -0.92
CA VAL A 97 6.62 -10.67 0.43
C VAL A 97 6.01 -12.08 0.39
N LEU A 98 4.94 -12.29 -0.38
CA LEU A 98 4.28 -13.59 -0.46
C LEU A 98 5.20 -14.66 -1.05
N LYS A 99 5.94 -14.35 -2.12
CA LYS A 99 6.96 -15.24 -2.70
C LYS A 99 8.01 -15.64 -1.67
N LYS A 100 8.50 -14.70 -0.86
CA LYS A 100 9.49 -14.97 0.20
C LYS A 100 8.93 -15.83 1.32
N ILE A 101 7.70 -15.57 1.78
CA ILE A 101 7.04 -16.40 2.80
C ILE A 101 6.86 -17.83 2.27
N ILE A 102 6.41 -18.01 1.03
CA ILE A 102 6.23 -19.35 0.43
C ILE A 102 7.58 -20.07 0.31
N ARG A 103 8.63 -19.36 -0.12
CA ARG A 103 9.98 -19.93 -0.34
C ARG A 103 10.60 -20.53 0.92
N VAL A 104 10.33 -19.97 2.09
CA VAL A 104 10.90 -20.49 3.35
C VAL A 104 10.14 -21.68 3.92
N MET A 105 8.95 -21.98 3.41
CA MET A 105 8.12 -23.08 3.89
C MET A 105 8.40 -24.37 3.11
N PRO A 106 8.73 -25.49 3.77
CA PRO A 106 8.77 -26.81 3.13
C PRO A 106 7.45 -27.18 2.46
N GLU A 107 7.47 -28.11 1.50
CA GLU A 107 6.27 -28.51 0.74
C GLU A 107 5.13 -28.99 1.64
N ARG A 108 5.48 -29.73 2.70
CA ARG A 108 4.54 -30.29 3.68
C ARG A 108 4.18 -29.33 4.82
N HIS A 109 4.64 -28.07 4.77
CA HIS A 109 4.35 -27.11 5.83
C HIS A 109 2.84 -26.80 5.88
N PRO A 110 2.20 -26.84 7.06
CA PRO A 110 0.74 -26.73 7.19
C PRO A 110 0.17 -25.38 6.70
N SER A 111 1.00 -24.33 6.65
CA SER A 111 0.60 -23.02 6.13
C SER A 111 0.86 -22.81 4.65
N ARG A 112 1.56 -23.74 3.97
CA ARG A 112 1.91 -23.56 2.56
C ARG A 112 0.68 -23.56 1.64
N PRO A 113 -0.29 -24.48 1.77
CA PRO A 113 -1.52 -24.42 0.95
C PRO A 113 -2.29 -23.10 1.12
N TYR A 114 -2.43 -22.64 2.37
CA TYR A 114 -3.06 -21.35 2.67
C TYR A 114 -2.34 -20.18 1.98
N THR A 115 -1.01 -20.15 2.06
CA THR A 115 -0.24 -19.02 1.55
C THR A 115 -0.17 -19.02 0.03
N THR A 116 -0.10 -20.20 -0.60
CA THR A 116 -0.20 -20.33 -2.06
C THR A 116 -1.56 -19.87 -2.56
N GLU A 117 -2.65 -20.23 -1.87
CA GLU A 117 -3.99 -19.76 -2.24
C GLU A 117 -4.16 -18.25 -2.02
N LEU A 118 -3.59 -17.70 -0.94
CA LEU A 118 -3.54 -16.26 -0.71
C LEU A 118 -2.80 -15.53 -1.84
N GLU A 119 -1.67 -16.07 -2.30
CA GLU A 119 -0.89 -15.51 -3.40
C GLU A 119 -1.60 -15.63 -4.75
N ARG A 120 -2.34 -16.73 -4.99
CA ARG A 120 -3.22 -16.86 -6.14
C ARG A 120 -4.31 -15.77 -6.14
N ARG A 121 -5.02 -15.60 -5.03
CA ARG A 121 -6.06 -14.56 -4.88
C ARG A 121 -5.50 -13.16 -5.05
N PHE A 122 -4.31 -12.92 -4.53
CA PHE A 122 -3.63 -11.65 -4.70
C PHE A 122 -3.33 -11.34 -6.17
N ARG A 123 -2.85 -12.32 -6.95
CA ARG A 123 -2.70 -12.16 -8.41
C ARG A 123 -4.03 -11.94 -9.13
N ASP A 124 -5.11 -12.59 -8.67
CA ASP A 124 -6.45 -12.33 -9.23
C ASP A 124 -6.86 -10.86 -9.01
N VAL A 125 -6.57 -10.29 -7.83
CA VAL A 125 -6.80 -8.86 -7.53
C VAL A 125 -5.93 -7.96 -8.42
N GLU A 126 -4.64 -8.30 -8.57
CA GLU A 126 -3.72 -7.57 -9.45
C GLU A 126 -4.18 -7.59 -10.92
N GLY A 127 -4.70 -8.73 -11.40
CA GLY A 127 -5.28 -8.85 -12.73
C GLY A 127 -6.47 -7.92 -12.94
N VAL A 128 -7.40 -7.87 -11.98
CA VAL A 128 -8.54 -6.93 -12.03
C VAL A 128 -8.06 -5.48 -11.97
N PHE A 129 -7.04 -5.18 -11.17
CA PHE A 129 -6.44 -3.86 -11.08
C PHE A 129 -5.89 -3.39 -12.42
N VAL A 130 -5.12 -4.23 -13.11
CA VAL A 130 -4.58 -3.91 -14.44
C VAL A 130 -5.69 -3.74 -15.47
N GLN A 131 -6.71 -4.60 -15.45
CA GLN A 131 -7.83 -4.53 -16.40
C GLN A 131 -8.75 -3.32 -16.18
N SER A 132 -8.83 -2.81 -14.95
CA SER A 132 -9.71 -1.70 -14.59
C SER A 132 -9.10 -0.32 -14.87
N HIS A 133 -7.86 -0.26 -15.35
CA HIS A 133 -7.14 0.98 -15.64
C HIS A 133 -6.63 1.01 -17.08
N PRO A 134 -6.62 2.19 -17.74
CA PRO A 134 -6.00 2.35 -19.05
C PRO A 134 -4.52 1.95 -19.03
N ALA A 135 -4.06 1.27 -20.10
CA ALA A 135 -2.69 0.77 -20.21
C ALA A 135 -1.65 1.90 -20.15
N GLU A 136 -2.02 3.09 -20.61
CA GLU A 136 -1.19 4.29 -20.63
C GLU A 136 -0.79 4.72 -19.22
N LEU A 137 -1.63 4.48 -18.21
CA LEU A 137 -1.31 4.81 -16.81
C LEU A 137 -0.17 3.96 -16.24
N PHE A 138 0.03 2.75 -16.78
CA PHE A 138 1.16 1.89 -16.38
C PHE A 138 2.46 2.26 -17.07
N GLN A 139 2.39 2.98 -18.19
CA GLN A 139 3.55 3.47 -18.95
C GLN A 139 4.08 4.82 -18.43
N GLN A 140 3.32 5.51 -17.56
CA GLN A 140 3.78 6.74 -16.93
C GLN A 140 5.00 6.50 -16.05
N GLU A 141 5.97 7.41 -16.15
CA GLU A 141 7.15 7.42 -15.30
C GLU A 141 6.74 7.55 -13.83
N LEU A 142 7.37 6.74 -12.98
CA LEU A 142 7.19 6.82 -11.54
C LEU A 142 7.97 8.04 -11.01
N PRO A 143 7.44 8.75 -10.00
CA PRO A 143 8.24 9.74 -9.29
C PRO A 143 9.55 9.13 -8.78
N GLU A 144 10.65 9.88 -8.83
CA GLU A 144 12.01 9.40 -8.52
C GLU A 144 12.09 8.56 -7.24
N THR A 145 11.53 9.06 -6.12
CA THR A 145 11.50 8.35 -4.84
C THR A 145 10.78 6.99 -4.89
N ILE A 146 9.75 6.88 -5.73
CA ILE A 146 9.01 5.64 -5.95
C ILE A 146 9.81 4.72 -6.87
N GLN A 147 10.41 5.26 -7.94
CA GLN A 147 11.27 4.51 -8.85
C GLN A 147 12.46 3.89 -8.11
N GLU A 148 13.18 4.65 -7.28
CA GLU A 148 14.26 4.13 -6.43
C GLU A 148 13.77 2.98 -5.54
N THR A 149 12.59 3.13 -4.94
CA THR A 149 12.01 2.08 -4.11
C THR A 149 11.66 0.84 -4.93
N TRP A 150 11.14 1.03 -6.14
CA TRP A 150 10.84 -0.04 -7.08
C TRP A 150 12.11 -0.81 -7.48
N ASP A 151 13.15 -0.08 -7.86
CA ASP A 151 14.44 -0.64 -8.29
C ASP A 151 15.04 -1.53 -7.19
N HIS A 152 15.03 -1.04 -5.95
CA HIS A 152 15.48 -1.81 -4.79
C HIS A 152 14.62 -3.06 -4.49
N LEU A 153 13.34 -3.06 -4.85
CA LEU A 153 12.48 -4.24 -4.69
C LEU A 153 12.75 -5.29 -5.78
N THR A 154 13.27 -4.87 -6.93
CA THR A 154 13.61 -5.72 -8.08
C THR A 154 15.09 -6.10 -8.17
N GLU A 155 15.94 -5.49 -7.34
CA GLU A 155 17.38 -5.73 -7.32
C GLU A 155 17.73 -7.19 -7.02
N GLU A 156 18.73 -7.71 -7.71
CA GLU A 156 19.24 -9.06 -7.50
C GLU A 156 19.83 -9.19 -6.08
N SER A 157 19.50 -10.28 -5.38
CA SER A 157 19.79 -10.43 -3.94
C SER A 157 21.27 -10.32 -3.58
N ASP A 158 22.16 -10.65 -4.50
CA ASP A 158 23.62 -10.61 -4.40
C ASP A 158 24.21 -9.21 -4.53
N ARG A 159 23.43 -8.24 -5.05
CA ARG A 159 23.83 -6.83 -5.18
C ARG A 159 23.33 -5.96 -4.02
N VAL A 160 22.35 -6.45 -3.27
CA VAL A 160 21.74 -5.72 -2.14
C VAL A 160 22.67 -5.70 -0.92
N PRO A 161 23.08 -4.51 -0.42
CA PRO A 161 23.94 -4.40 0.76
C PRO A 161 23.34 -5.05 2.01
N GLU A 162 24.19 -5.62 2.89
CA GLU A 162 23.75 -6.25 4.15
C GLU A 162 22.90 -5.30 5.03
N SER A 163 23.19 -4.00 5.01
CA SER A 163 22.46 -2.96 5.76
C SER A 163 21.00 -2.76 5.29
N SER A 164 20.68 -3.15 4.06
CA SER A 164 19.35 -3.05 3.46
C SER A 164 18.42 -4.19 3.88
N TRP A 165 18.92 -5.21 4.57
CA TRP A 165 18.13 -6.35 5.02
C TRP A 165 17.51 -6.13 6.40
N ARG A 166 16.37 -6.78 6.62
CA ARG A 166 15.62 -6.81 7.88
C ARG A 166 15.13 -8.23 8.16
N LEU A 167 15.02 -8.54 9.45
CA LEU A 167 14.31 -9.72 9.92
C LEU A 167 12.88 -9.34 10.27
N ALA A 168 11.92 -10.06 9.71
CA ALA A 168 10.50 -9.85 9.99
C ALA A 168 9.79 -11.19 10.16
N SER A 169 8.82 -11.26 11.06
CA SER A 169 7.98 -12.46 11.17
C SER A 169 7.00 -12.51 9.99
N PRO A 170 6.67 -13.70 9.45
CA PRO A 170 5.64 -13.85 8.42
C PRO A 170 4.31 -13.20 8.83
N LYS A 171 3.94 -13.31 10.12
CA LYS A 171 2.72 -12.67 10.64
C LYS A 171 2.79 -11.15 10.50
N SER A 172 3.88 -10.52 10.92
CA SER A 172 4.01 -9.06 10.84
C SER A 172 3.97 -8.54 9.40
N LEU A 173 4.48 -9.32 8.45
CA LEU A 173 4.41 -8.99 7.03
C LEU A 173 2.97 -9.03 6.51
N LEU A 174 2.18 -10.05 6.88
CA LEU A 174 0.76 -10.10 6.50
C LEU A 174 -0.13 -9.12 7.30
N ASP A 175 0.28 -8.72 8.50
CA ASP A 175 -0.39 -7.64 9.23
C ASP A 175 -0.20 -6.31 8.49
N ASN A 176 1.04 -6.01 8.06
CA ASN A 176 1.36 -4.85 7.23
C ASN A 176 0.60 -4.87 5.88
N PHE A 177 0.59 -6.02 5.19
CA PHE A 177 -0.22 -6.23 3.98
C PHE A 177 -1.67 -5.81 4.23
N CYS A 178 -2.30 -6.36 5.28
CA CYS A 178 -3.70 -6.11 5.57
C CYS A 178 -3.95 -4.61 5.86
N HIS A 179 -3.16 -3.99 6.74
CA HIS A 179 -3.36 -2.59 7.09
C HIS A 179 -3.14 -1.64 5.91
N THR A 180 -2.12 -1.91 5.08
CA THR A 180 -1.86 -1.10 3.88
C THR A 180 -2.94 -1.27 2.81
N MET A 181 -3.52 -2.47 2.68
CA MET A 181 -4.68 -2.71 1.80
C MET A 181 -5.90 -1.88 2.24
N HIS A 182 -6.21 -1.88 3.54
CA HIS A 182 -7.30 -1.06 4.08
C HIS A 182 -7.03 0.44 3.90
N CYS A 183 -5.78 0.86 3.93
CA CYS A 183 -5.41 2.26 3.69
C CYS A 183 -5.57 2.70 2.23
N LEU A 184 -5.13 1.88 1.27
CA LEU A 184 -5.07 2.25 -0.15
C LEU A 184 -6.38 2.01 -0.89
N PHE A 185 -7.25 1.14 -0.34
CA PHE A 185 -8.52 0.76 -0.94
C PHE A 185 -9.67 0.91 0.06
N SER A 186 -9.61 1.94 0.92
CA SER A 186 -10.53 2.12 2.04
C SER A 186 -12.01 2.17 1.61
N GLU A 187 -12.28 2.69 0.41
CA GLU A 187 -13.60 2.74 -0.22
C GLU A 187 -14.28 1.36 -0.31
N CYS A 188 -13.49 0.29 -0.44
CA CYS A 188 -14.01 -1.07 -0.52
C CYS A 188 -14.33 -1.71 0.84
N PHE A 189 -13.87 -1.13 1.95
CA PHE A 189 -13.96 -1.73 3.28
C PHE A 189 -14.90 -1.00 4.24
N ALA A 190 -15.36 0.21 3.88
CA ALA A 190 -16.49 0.94 4.47
C ALA A 190 -16.88 0.54 5.90
N SER A 191 -15.95 0.72 6.85
CA SER A 191 -16.27 1.11 8.20
C SER A 191 -15.62 2.48 8.42
N THR A 192 -16.36 3.41 9.02
CA THR A 192 -15.87 4.77 9.35
C THR A 192 -14.59 4.71 10.22
N GLU A 193 -14.35 3.58 10.86
CA GLU A 193 -13.15 3.22 11.64
C GLU A 193 -11.91 2.99 10.76
N ALA A 194 -12.02 2.37 9.58
CA ALA A 194 -10.88 2.05 8.71
C ALA A 194 -10.24 3.29 8.08
N GLN A 195 -11.04 4.32 7.76
CA GLN A 195 -10.56 5.60 7.25
C GLN A 195 -9.83 6.40 8.36
N GLN A 196 -10.37 6.37 9.58
CA GLN A 196 -9.70 6.94 10.76
C GLN A 196 -8.40 6.20 11.06
N ASP A 197 -8.34 4.90 10.83
CA ASP A 197 -7.18 4.08 11.19
C ASP A 197 -5.92 4.49 10.40
N CYS A 198 -6.00 4.72 9.08
CA CYS A 198 -4.78 5.09 8.31
C CYS A 198 -4.16 6.44 8.72
N ASP A 199 -4.98 7.38 9.19
CA ASP A 199 -4.54 8.63 9.82
C ASP A 199 -4.21 8.46 11.31
N GLN A 200 -4.84 7.52 12.03
CA GLN A 200 -4.63 7.29 13.45
C GLN A 200 -3.34 6.50 13.74
N TRP A 201 -2.84 5.67 12.82
CA TRP A 201 -1.48 5.11 12.85
C TRP A 201 -0.38 6.20 12.81
N GLN A 202 -0.73 7.48 12.59
CA GLN A 202 0.18 8.64 12.80
C GLN A 202 0.42 8.95 14.29
N LYS A 203 -0.53 8.65 15.18
CA LYS A 203 -0.49 9.06 16.59
C LYS A 203 0.30 8.11 17.48
N THR A 204 0.47 6.85 17.08
CA THR A 204 1.25 5.84 17.79
C THR A 204 2.76 5.90 17.52
N LEU A 205 3.22 6.91 16.76
CA LEU A 205 4.64 7.12 16.42
C LEU A 205 5.15 8.52 16.79
N LYS A 206 4.58 9.17 17.82
CA LYS A 206 5.35 10.16 18.58
C LYS A 206 6.14 9.42 19.67
N PRO A 207 7.46 9.67 19.78
CA PRO A 207 8.31 9.02 20.79
C PRO A 207 7.84 9.31 22.21
#